data_AF-A0A2V3IE35-F1
#
_entry.id   AF-A0A2V3IE35-F1
#
_cell.length_a   1.000
_cell.length_b   1.000
_cell.length_c   1.000
_cell.angle_alpha   90.00
_cell.angle_beta   90.00
_cell.angle_gamma   90.00
#
_symmetry.space_group_name_H-M   'P 1'
#
loop_
_entity.id
_entity.type
_entity.pdbx_description
1 polymer ?
#
loop_
_entity_poly.entity_id
_entity_poly.type
_entity_poly.pdbx_seq_one_letter_code
_entity_poly.pdbx_strand_id
1 'polypeptide(L)'
;MDETTLSEVVQLLSGSVGPSTRAATCTAIAACTSGDAGAKLRRIMGTSSVGETTIRRLLVLCGDPQCARVALSALVNISEDAEASAVVTRAGAVQRACKALLDMEQQNMAALYAGLLSNLTRHISGVDALVGKGLTGVEKDLAVNTLLKLVTRVEHMPNVLWMSNALTSAEGREALLLLNNSATNSKSQDTDQQPLTWLLRLLRSPTDTKRLGAASAIRNCAMAEDCHETLVSNTDAIGICLTRLMSSEHKVAASDVRKAPQVVRDIANNPNKADAEPLVEIRLLLVEALLLLCKTPEGRRALWDTDAYAVLEKWKQHEQNEQIVRTVNSIVDRVTLAEDNPEQHGTVTGQDSS
;
A
#
# COMPACT_ATOMS: atom_id res chain seq x y z
N MET A 1 -17.58 -7.73 -28.14
CA MET A 1 -18.21 -6.42 -28.37
C MET A 1 -17.17 -5.51 -29.02
N ASP A 2 -17.51 -4.88 -30.14
CA ASP A 2 -16.68 -3.88 -30.84
C ASP A 2 -17.22 -2.46 -30.60
N GLU A 3 -16.58 -1.45 -31.20
CA GLU A 3 -16.92 -0.04 -30.99
C GLU A 3 -18.32 0.31 -31.51
N THR A 4 -18.73 -0.24 -32.66
CA THR A 4 -20.07 -0.04 -33.22
C THR A 4 -21.14 -0.58 -32.28
N THR A 5 -20.97 -1.83 -31.83
CA THR A 5 -21.89 -2.44 -30.86
C THR A 5 -21.92 -1.64 -29.56
N LEU A 6 -20.76 -1.16 -29.09
CA LEU A 6 -20.66 -0.34 -27.88
C LEU A 6 -21.44 0.98 -28.01
N SER A 7 -21.46 1.60 -29.19
CA SER A 7 -22.22 2.82 -29.47
C SER A 7 -23.74 2.63 -29.37
N GLU A 8 -24.24 1.45 -29.69
CA GLU A 8 -25.66 1.11 -29.49
C GLU A 8 -25.94 0.83 -28.01
N VAL A 9 -25.06 0.03 -27.38
CA VAL A 9 -25.17 -0.39 -25.98
C VAL A 9 -25.10 0.81 -25.03
N VAL A 10 -24.26 1.81 -25.30
CA VAL A 10 -24.12 2.98 -24.42
C VAL A 10 -25.43 3.76 -24.31
N GLN A 11 -26.26 3.78 -25.36
CA GLN A 11 -27.56 4.46 -25.32
C GLN A 11 -28.52 3.84 -24.30
N LEU A 12 -28.38 2.53 -24.08
CA LEU A 12 -29.16 1.79 -23.09
C LEU A 12 -28.76 2.11 -21.64
N LEU A 13 -27.64 2.80 -21.42
CA LEU A 13 -27.23 3.31 -20.10
C LEU A 13 -27.81 4.70 -19.78
N SER A 14 -28.56 5.32 -20.69
CA SER A 14 -29.12 6.66 -20.49
C SER A 14 -30.21 6.70 -19.42
N GLY A 15 -30.42 7.87 -18.80
CA GLY A 15 -31.44 8.06 -17.77
C GLY A 15 -32.88 7.85 -18.25
N SER A 16 -33.13 7.95 -19.55
CA SER A 16 -34.44 7.70 -20.17
C SER A 16 -34.81 6.21 -20.26
N VAL A 17 -33.85 5.31 -20.08
CA VAL A 17 -34.04 3.85 -20.16
C VAL A 17 -34.35 3.29 -18.78
N GLY A 18 -35.28 2.34 -18.67
CA GLY A 18 -35.70 1.76 -17.39
C GLY A 18 -34.55 1.13 -16.59
N PRO A 19 -34.57 1.21 -15.23
CA PRO A 19 -33.51 0.68 -14.37
C PRO A 19 -33.11 -0.78 -14.64
N SER A 20 -34.08 -1.67 -14.86
CA SER A 20 -33.82 -3.09 -15.15
C SER A 20 -33.03 -3.28 -16.45
N THR A 21 -33.35 -2.51 -17.49
CA THR A 21 -32.61 -2.54 -18.75
C THR A 21 -31.19 -2.02 -18.55
N ARG A 22 -31.02 -0.91 -17.81
CA ARG A 22 -29.67 -0.39 -17.49
C ARG A 22 -28.83 -1.40 -16.72
N ALA A 23 -29.43 -2.09 -15.74
CA ALA A 23 -28.74 -3.13 -14.97
C ALA A 23 -28.33 -4.33 -15.85
N ALA A 24 -29.21 -4.77 -16.76
CA ALA A 24 -28.89 -5.82 -17.74
C ALA A 24 -27.77 -5.38 -18.69
N THR A 25 -27.79 -4.13 -19.16
CA THR A 25 -26.73 -3.55 -19.98
C THR A 25 -25.39 -3.49 -19.23
N CYS A 26 -25.38 -3.03 -17.98
CA CYS A 26 -24.18 -3.04 -17.13
C CYS A 26 -23.64 -4.46 -16.94
N THR A 27 -24.52 -5.44 -16.75
CA THR A 27 -24.15 -6.86 -16.63
C THR A 27 -23.49 -7.38 -17.90
N ALA A 28 -24.04 -7.04 -19.08
CA ALA A 28 -23.44 -7.41 -20.36
C ALA A 28 -22.05 -6.78 -20.56
N ILE A 29 -21.88 -5.52 -20.18
CA ILE A 29 -20.58 -4.84 -20.24
C ILE A 29 -19.58 -5.49 -19.26
N ALA A 30 -20.00 -5.77 -18.02
CA ALA A 30 -19.15 -6.43 -17.02
C ALA A 30 -18.66 -7.79 -17.53
N ALA A 31 -19.55 -8.60 -18.12
CA ALA A 31 -19.19 -9.88 -18.72
C ALA A 31 -18.19 -9.71 -19.88
N CYS A 32 -18.45 -8.77 -20.79
CA CYS A 32 -17.60 -8.51 -21.96
C CYS A 32 -16.26 -7.85 -21.62
N THR A 33 -16.08 -7.33 -20.40
CA THR A 33 -14.83 -6.72 -19.93
C THR A 33 -14.04 -7.63 -19.01
N SER A 34 -14.60 -8.79 -18.63
CA SER A 34 -13.96 -9.75 -17.72
C SER A 34 -12.86 -10.58 -18.39
N GLY A 35 -11.81 -10.92 -17.61
CA GLY A 35 -10.73 -11.83 -18.02
C GLY A 35 -9.94 -11.37 -19.24
N ASP A 36 -9.13 -12.26 -19.80
CA ASP A 36 -8.26 -11.95 -20.94
C ASP A 36 -9.05 -11.63 -22.22
N ALA A 37 -10.20 -12.28 -22.42
CA ALA A 37 -11.08 -12.04 -23.55
C ALA A 37 -11.63 -10.59 -23.58
N GLY A 38 -11.72 -9.94 -22.41
CA GLY A 38 -12.17 -8.56 -22.28
C GLY A 38 -11.14 -7.49 -22.67
N ALA A 39 -9.87 -7.85 -22.86
CA ALA A 39 -8.77 -6.89 -23.06
C ALA A 39 -9.02 -5.92 -24.22
N LYS A 40 -9.53 -6.42 -25.36
CA LYS A 40 -9.84 -5.58 -26.52
C LYS A 40 -10.90 -4.52 -26.19
N LEU A 41 -11.96 -4.90 -25.46
CA LEU A 41 -13.02 -3.97 -25.11
C LEU A 41 -12.52 -2.95 -24.08
N ARG A 42 -11.72 -3.35 -23.10
CA ARG A 42 -11.12 -2.42 -22.12
C ARG A 42 -10.29 -1.35 -22.83
N ARG A 43 -9.45 -1.75 -23.78
CA ARG A 43 -8.68 -0.79 -24.59
C ARG A 43 -9.57 0.18 -25.35
N ILE A 44 -10.65 -0.30 -25.99
CA ILE A 44 -11.65 0.57 -26.66
C ILE A 44 -12.27 1.56 -25.66
N MET A 45 -12.55 1.13 -24.42
CA MET A 45 -13.07 2.01 -23.37
C MET A 45 -12.11 3.17 -23.04
N GLY A 46 -10.80 2.93 -23.13
CA GLY A 46 -9.76 3.92 -22.87
C GLY A 46 -9.40 4.82 -24.06
N THR A 47 -9.61 4.36 -25.31
CA THR A 47 -9.10 5.06 -26.50
C THR A 47 -10.17 5.68 -27.40
N SER A 48 -11.46 5.40 -27.15
CA SER A 48 -12.58 5.92 -27.97
C SER A 48 -13.47 6.89 -27.20
N SER A 49 -14.13 7.81 -27.92
CA SER A 49 -15.08 8.76 -27.34
C SER A 49 -16.34 8.06 -26.79
N VAL A 50 -16.77 6.99 -27.44
CA VAL A 50 -17.87 6.13 -26.97
C VAL A 50 -17.47 5.37 -25.71
N GLY A 51 -16.22 4.91 -25.63
CA GLY A 51 -15.63 4.29 -24.46
C GLY A 51 -15.64 5.22 -23.24
N GLU A 52 -15.14 6.44 -23.42
CA GLU A 52 -15.16 7.47 -22.38
C GLU A 52 -16.59 7.80 -21.92
N THR A 53 -17.52 7.94 -22.87
CA THR A 53 -18.94 8.17 -22.55
C THR A 53 -19.51 7.01 -21.73
N THR A 54 -19.15 5.78 -22.08
CA THR A 54 -19.59 4.57 -21.36
C THR A 54 -19.06 4.56 -19.93
N ILE A 55 -17.78 4.84 -19.73
CA ILE A 55 -17.17 4.94 -18.39
C ILE A 55 -17.90 5.98 -17.53
N ARG A 56 -18.16 7.17 -18.08
CA ARG A 56 -18.86 8.24 -17.36
C ARG A 56 -20.28 7.81 -16.96
N ARG A 57 -21.01 7.13 -17.85
CA ARG A 57 -22.36 6.61 -17.55
C ARG A 57 -22.32 5.51 -16.48
N LEU A 58 -21.39 4.56 -16.56
CA LEU A 58 -21.21 3.53 -15.55
C LEU A 58 -20.92 4.14 -14.18
N LEU A 59 -20.08 5.18 -14.13
CA LEU A 59 -19.74 5.86 -12.89
C LEU A 59 -20.94 6.59 -12.25
N VAL A 60 -21.84 7.15 -13.06
CA VAL A 60 -23.11 7.70 -12.57
C VAL A 60 -24.00 6.59 -12.02
N LEU A 61 -24.07 5.45 -12.71
CA LEU A 61 -24.88 4.29 -12.31
C LEU A 61 -24.38 3.59 -11.04
N CYS A 62 -23.15 3.85 -10.59
CA CYS A 62 -22.69 3.46 -9.25
C CYS A 62 -23.54 4.08 -8.11
N GLY A 63 -24.27 5.16 -8.36
CA GLY A 63 -25.21 5.76 -7.41
C GLY A 63 -26.64 5.21 -7.50
N ASP A 64 -26.96 4.36 -8.47
CA ASP A 64 -28.29 3.75 -8.64
C ASP A 64 -28.32 2.38 -7.93
N PRO A 65 -29.15 2.17 -6.90
CA PRO A 65 -29.19 0.91 -6.14
C PRO A 65 -29.37 -0.35 -6.99
N GLN A 66 -30.07 -0.27 -8.13
CA GLN A 66 -30.31 -1.42 -8.99
C GLN A 66 -29.14 -1.72 -9.93
N CYS A 67 -28.32 -0.71 -10.24
CA CYS A 67 -27.21 -0.83 -11.18
C CYS A 67 -25.84 -0.85 -10.47
N ALA A 68 -25.74 -0.34 -9.24
CA ALA A 68 -24.48 0.06 -8.63
C ALA A 68 -23.44 -1.05 -8.62
N ARG A 69 -23.82 -2.24 -8.15
CA ARG A 69 -22.90 -3.39 -8.03
C ARG A 69 -22.37 -3.85 -9.38
N VAL A 70 -23.22 -3.94 -10.40
CA VAL A 70 -22.83 -4.41 -11.74
C VAL A 70 -22.07 -3.35 -12.52
N ALA A 71 -22.45 -2.07 -12.38
CA ALA A 71 -21.72 -0.95 -12.96
C ALA A 71 -20.32 -0.83 -12.34
N LEU A 72 -20.20 -0.97 -11.03
CA LEU A 72 -18.92 -0.95 -10.33
C LEU A 72 -18.05 -2.15 -10.70
N SER A 73 -18.63 -3.36 -10.84
CA SER A 73 -17.93 -4.54 -11.34
C SER A 73 -17.35 -4.31 -12.74
N ALA A 74 -18.13 -3.71 -13.65
CA ALA A 74 -17.63 -3.32 -14.97
C ALA A 74 -16.47 -2.32 -14.86
N LEU A 75 -16.54 -1.31 -13.99
CA LEU A 75 -15.46 -0.35 -13.81
C LEU A 75 -14.19 -0.99 -13.24
N VAL A 76 -14.30 -1.93 -12.30
CA VAL A 76 -13.15 -2.70 -11.78
C VAL A 76 -12.46 -3.42 -12.95
N ASN A 77 -13.21 -4.17 -13.75
CA ASN A 77 -12.68 -4.86 -14.92
C ASN A 77 -12.03 -3.87 -15.90
N ILE A 78 -12.74 -2.79 -16.28
CA ILE A 78 -12.26 -1.77 -17.22
C ILE A 78 -10.93 -1.16 -16.74
N SER A 79 -10.82 -0.85 -15.44
CA SER A 79 -9.62 -0.24 -14.84
C SER A 79 -8.39 -1.17 -14.77
N GLU A 80 -8.50 -2.42 -15.21
CA GLU A 80 -7.33 -3.29 -15.38
C GLU A 80 -6.41 -2.81 -16.50
N ASP A 81 -6.98 -2.19 -17.54
CA ASP A 81 -6.29 -1.59 -18.68
C ASP A 81 -5.80 -0.17 -18.36
N ALA A 82 -4.58 0.17 -18.79
CA ALA A 82 -3.91 1.41 -18.39
C ALA A 82 -4.59 2.66 -18.97
N GLU A 83 -4.90 2.65 -20.26
CA GLU A 83 -5.58 3.75 -20.95
C GLU A 83 -6.99 3.96 -20.38
N ALA A 84 -7.73 2.87 -20.17
CA ALA A 84 -9.06 2.97 -19.57
C ALA A 84 -9.01 3.42 -18.10
N SER A 85 -8.05 2.96 -17.31
CA SER A 85 -7.82 3.40 -15.93
C SER A 85 -7.59 4.91 -15.84
N ALA A 86 -6.86 5.49 -16.80
CA ALA A 86 -6.67 6.94 -16.88
C ALA A 86 -7.99 7.68 -17.12
N VAL A 87 -8.86 7.17 -17.99
CA VAL A 87 -10.20 7.73 -18.24
C VAL A 87 -11.10 7.63 -17.01
N VAL A 88 -11.12 6.46 -16.34
CA VAL A 88 -11.88 6.23 -15.11
C VAL A 88 -11.42 7.18 -14.00
N THR A 89 -10.11 7.40 -13.88
CA THR A 89 -9.52 8.36 -12.93
C THR A 89 -9.98 9.79 -13.22
N ARG A 90 -9.85 10.27 -14.48
CA ARG A 90 -10.31 11.60 -14.90
C ARG A 90 -11.82 11.82 -14.70
N ALA A 91 -12.61 10.75 -14.74
CA ALA A 91 -14.04 10.82 -14.48
C ALA A 91 -14.39 11.02 -12.99
N GLY A 92 -13.39 11.05 -12.08
CA GLY A 92 -13.58 11.27 -10.64
C GLY A 92 -13.87 10.00 -9.85
N ALA A 93 -13.45 8.83 -10.36
CA ALA A 93 -13.70 7.55 -9.70
C ALA A 93 -12.92 7.38 -8.39
N VAL A 94 -11.72 7.99 -8.27
CA VAL A 94 -10.90 7.92 -7.05
C VAL A 94 -11.64 8.52 -5.87
N GLN A 95 -12.13 9.76 -5.99
CA GLN A 95 -12.85 10.44 -4.91
C GLN A 95 -14.17 9.73 -4.58
N ARG A 96 -14.86 9.18 -5.59
CA ARG A 96 -16.06 8.37 -5.37
C ARG A 96 -15.76 7.08 -4.58
N ALA A 97 -14.70 6.36 -4.94
CA ALA A 97 -14.28 5.16 -4.22
C ALA A 97 -13.88 5.47 -2.77
N CYS A 98 -13.11 6.55 -2.56
CA CYS A 98 -12.74 7.01 -1.22
C CYS A 98 -13.98 7.31 -0.36
N LYS A 99 -14.93 8.10 -0.90
CA LYS A 99 -16.18 8.43 -0.21
C LYS A 99 -16.97 7.17 0.15
N ALA A 100 -17.11 6.23 -0.79
CA ALA A 100 -17.87 5.00 -0.57
C ALA A 100 -17.22 4.06 0.46
N LEU A 101 -15.88 3.98 0.51
CA LEU A 101 -15.17 3.20 1.53
C LEU A 101 -15.30 3.80 2.95
N LEU A 102 -15.55 5.10 3.04
CA LEU A 102 -15.87 5.80 4.29
C LEU A 102 -17.36 5.72 4.66
N ASP A 103 -18.21 5.29 3.74
CA ASP A 103 -19.65 5.18 3.96
C ASP A 103 -20.02 3.80 4.55
N MET A 104 -20.71 3.80 5.68
CA MET A 104 -21.16 2.56 6.34
C MET A 104 -22.32 1.89 5.60
N GLU A 105 -23.07 2.62 4.78
CA GLU A 105 -24.17 2.07 3.98
C GLU A 105 -23.66 1.29 2.76
N GLN A 106 -22.42 1.53 2.34
CA GLN A 106 -21.82 0.97 1.13
C GLN A 106 -20.90 -0.23 1.40
N GLN A 107 -20.91 -0.77 2.63
CA GLN A 107 -19.99 -1.84 3.06
C GLN A 107 -20.15 -3.14 2.26
N ASN A 108 -21.36 -3.41 1.75
CA ASN A 108 -21.62 -4.55 0.86
C ASN A 108 -20.87 -4.47 -0.48
N MET A 109 -20.40 -3.28 -0.88
CA MET A 109 -19.63 -3.04 -2.09
C MET A 109 -18.18 -2.62 -1.81
N ALA A 110 -17.75 -2.64 -0.54
CA ALA A 110 -16.40 -2.23 -0.14
C ALA A 110 -15.30 -3.01 -0.89
N ALA A 111 -15.53 -4.29 -1.18
CA ALA A 111 -14.61 -5.12 -1.97
C ALA A 111 -14.38 -4.58 -3.39
N LEU A 112 -15.46 -4.17 -4.05
CA LEU A 112 -15.39 -3.63 -5.40
C LEU A 112 -14.77 -2.22 -5.41
N TYR A 113 -15.13 -1.36 -4.44
CA TYR A 113 -14.52 -0.03 -4.34
C TYR A 113 -13.03 -0.08 -3.98
N ALA A 114 -12.63 -0.97 -3.08
CA ALA A 114 -11.23 -1.18 -2.74
C ALA A 114 -10.45 -1.76 -3.93
N GLY A 115 -11.04 -2.72 -4.66
CA GLY A 115 -10.45 -3.25 -5.90
C GLY A 115 -10.28 -2.18 -6.98
N LEU A 116 -11.31 -1.36 -7.20
CA LEU A 116 -11.26 -0.24 -8.12
C LEU A 116 -10.15 0.74 -7.72
N LEU A 117 -10.11 1.17 -6.44
CA LEU A 117 -9.10 2.10 -5.96
C LEU A 117 -7.68 1.55 -6.12
N SER A 118 -7.47 0.26 -5.82
CA SER A 118 -6.20 -0.41 -6.05
C SER A 118 -5.82 -0.43 -7.54
N ASN A 119 -6.76 -0.69 -8.45
CA ASN A 119 -6.49 -0.66 -9.89
C ASN A 119 -6.12 0.73 -10.40
N LEU A 120 -6.86 1.77 -9.98
CA LEU A 120 -6.61 3.15 -10.40
C LEU A 120 -5.27 3.67 -9.89
N THR A 121 -4.90 3.33 -8.64
CA THR A 121 -3.66 3.79 -8.02
C THR A 121 -2.40 3.06 -8.50
N ARG A 122 -2.51 2.00 -9.32
CA ARG A 122 -1.32 1.43 -10.01
C ARG A 122 -0.63 2.45 -10.93
N HIS A 123 -1.35 3.51 -11.31
CA HIS A 123 -0.84 4.57 -12.15
C HIS A 123 -0.70 5.87 -11.36
N ILE A 124 0.30 6.68 -11.74
CA ILE A 124 0.60 7.94 -11.06
C ILE A 124 -0.58 8.91 -11.07
N SER A 125 -1.40 8.93 -12.13
CA SER A 125 -2.60 9.79 -12.18
C SER A 125 -3.64 9.43 -11.11
N GLY A 126 -3.78 8.14 -10.79
CA GLY A 126 -4.66 7.68 -9.72
C GLY A 126 -4.10 8.01 -8.33
N VAL A 127 -2.77 7.90 -8.16
CA VAL A 127 -2.09 8.33 -6.93
C VAL A 127 -2.22 9.84 -6.75
N ASP A 128 -1.95 10.64 -7.78
CA ASP A 128 -2.08 12.09 -7.78
C ASP A 128 -3.51 12.52 -7.40
N ALA A 129 -4.52 11.86 -7.97
CA ALA A 129 -5.92 12.09 -7.63
C ALA A 129 -6.24 11.71 -6.17
N LEU A 130 -5.64 10.64 -5.65
CA LEU A 130 -5.83 10.18 -4.28
C LEU A 130 -5.21 11.14 -3.26
N VAL A 131 -3.98 11.59 -3.50
CA VAL A 131 -3.23 12.47 -2.59
C VAL A 131 -3.59 13.95 -2.80
N GLY A 132 -4.46 14.26 -3.76
CA GLY A 132 -4.85 15.62 -4.09
C GLY A 132 -3.70 16.45 -4.65
N LYS A 133 -2.84 15.86 -5.48
CA LYS A 133 -1.76 16.59 -6.15
C LYS A 133 -2.36 17.60 -7.14
N GLY A 134 -1.85 18.83 -7.11
CA GLY A 134 -2.37 19.95 -7.89
C GLY A 134 -3.60 20.65 -7.29
N LEU A 135 -4.17 20.12 -6.19
CA LEU A 135 -5.19 20.82 -5.41
C LEU A 135 -4.53 21.83 -4.46
N THR A 136 -5.27 22.89 -4.10
CA THR A 136 -4.81 23.92 -3.17
C THR A 136 -5.88 24.27 -2.14
N GLY A 137 -5.48 24.85 -1.01
CA GLY A 137 -6.39 25.29 0.05
C GLY A 137 -7.32 24.17 0.54
N VAL A 138 -8.61 24.50 0.68
CA VAL A 138 -9.64 23.62 1.26
C VAL A 138 -9.77 22.28 0.52
N GLU A 139 -9.57 22.26 -0.80
CA GLU A 139 -9.67 21.03 -1.59
C GLU A 139 -8.52 20.06 -1.28
N LYS A 140 -7.31 20.60 -1.09
CA LYS A 140 -6.14 19.81 -0.68
C LYS A 140 -6.34 19.26 0.73
N ASP A 141 -6.81 20.08 1.66
CA ASP A 141 -7.08 19.67 3.04
C ASP A 141 -8.14 18.58 3.08
N LEU A 142 -9.20 18.68 2.25
CA LEU A 142 -10.22 17.65 2.16
C LEU A 142 -9.67 16.33 1.63
N ALA A 143 -8.80 16.38 0.60
CA ALA A 143 -8.18 15.18 0.04
C ALA A 143 -7.29 14.47 1.08
N VAL A 144 -6.41 15.22 1.77
CA VAL A 144 -5.53 14.69 2.82
C VAL A 144 -6.35 14.12 3.99
N ASN A 145 -7.36 14.85 4.47
CA ASN A 145 -8.24 14.36 5.55
C ASN A 145 -9.01 13.10 5.15
N THR A 146 -9.45 13.00 3.89
CA THR A 146 -10.11 11.80 3.37
C THR A 146 -9.16 10.61 3.38
N LEU A 147 -7.91 10.83 2.93
CA LEU A 147 -6.86 9.82 2.92
C LEU A 147 -6.56 9.31 4.34
N LEU A 148 -6.38 10.21 5.31
CA LEU A 148 -6.13 9.84 6.70
C LEU A 148 -7.30 9.04 7.29
N LYS A 149 -8.55 9.41 7.02
CA LYS A 149 -9.74 8.64 7.44
C LYS A 149 -9.81 7.25 6.78
N LEU A 150 -9.32 7.10 5.55
CA LEU A 150 -9.24 5.78 4.92
C LEU A 150 -8.24 4.89 5.65
N VAL A 151 -7.08 5.44 6.03
CA VAL A 151 -6.05 4.71 6.77
C VAL A 151 -6.61 4.11 8.06
N THR A 152 -7.41 4.86 8.83
CA THR A 152 -7.99 4.34 10.09
C THR A 152 -9.01 3.23 9.89
N ARG A 153 -9.33 2.85 8.64
CA ARG A 153 -10.31 1.80 8.30
C ARG A 153 -9.71 0.60 7.57
N VAL A 154 -8.40 0.60 7.33
CA VAL A 154 -7.73 -0.42 6.49
C VAL A 154 -7.88 -1.83 7.04
N GLU A 155 -8.00 -1.99 8.36
CA GLU A 155 -8.24 -3.29 8.99
C GLU A 155 -9.56 -3.92 8.54
N HIS A 156 -10.60 -3.11 8.30
CA HIS A 156 -11.90 -3.58 7.83
C HIS A 156 -12.03 -3.61 6.31
N MET A 157 -11.11 -2.99 5.58
CA MET A 157 -11.13 -3.02 4.12
C MET A 157 -10.70 -4.40 3.61
N PRO A 158 -11.36 -4.97 2.59
CA PRO A 158 -10.97 -6.26 2.01
C PRO A 158 -9.67 -6.19 1.16
N ASN A 159 -9.30 -5.00 0.66
CA ASN A 159 -8.09 -4.78 -0.13
C ASN A 159 -7.48 -3.42 0.25
N VAL A 160 -6.16 -3.37 0.39
CA VAL A 160 -5.40 -2.20 0.86
C VAL A 160 -4.18 -1.89 -0.03
N LEU A 161 -4.08 -2.49 -1.24
CA LEU A 161 -2.95 -2.27 -2.14
C LEU A 161 -2.81 -0.81 -2.58
N TRP A 162 -3.90 -0.04 -2.58
CA TRP A 162 -3.89 1.39 -2.81
C TRP A 162 -2.91 2.14 -1.87
N MET A 163 -2.70 1.67 -0.64
CA MET A 163 -1.76 2.28 0.30
C MET A 163 -0.33 2.13 -0.20
N SER A 164 0.06 0.91 -0.57
CA SER A 164 1.38 0.62 -1.14
C SER A 164 1.63 1.45 -2.39
N ASN A 165 0.62 1.53 -3.26
CA ASN A 165 0.68 2.32 -4.48
C ASN A 165 0.90 3.82 -4.19
N ALA A 166 0.16 4.39 -3.23
CA ALA A 166 0.31 5.79 -2.85
C ALA A 166 1.75 6.11 -2.40
N LEU A 167 2.35 5.22 -1.61
CA LEU A 167 3.69 5.36 -1.05
C LEU A 167 4.84 5.27 -2.08
N THR A 168 4.54 4.92 -3.33
CA THR A 168 5.52 5.03 -4.43
C THR A 168 5.84 6.49 -4.78
N SER A 169 4.92 7.42 -4.52
CA SER A 169 5.08 8.85 -4.79
C SER A 169 5.59 9.62 -3.56
N ALA A 170 6.33 10.71 -3.79
CA ALA A 170 6.80 11.57 -2.71
C ALA A 170 5.63 12.20 -1.94
N GLU A 171 4.61 12.69 -2.66
CA GLU A 171 3.41 13.29 -2.06
C GLU A 171 2.59 12.28 -1.26
N GLY A 172 2.56 11.02 -1.67
CA GLY A 172 1.91 9.96 -0.92
C GLY A 172 2.67 9.59 0.35
N ARG A 173 4.01 9.55 0.31
CA ARG A 173 4.83 9.39 1.52
C ARG A 173 4.67 10.59 2.46
N GLU A 174 4.68 11.81 1.92
CA GLU A 174 4.41 13.01 2.69
C GLU A 174 3.04 12.92 3.39
N ALA A 175 1.99 12.63 2.64
CA ALA A 175 0.63 12.59 3.18
C ALA A 175 0.38 11.44 4.17
N LEU A 176 0.97 10.27 3.93
CA LEU A 176 0.74 9.07 4.74
C LEU A 176 1.77 8.87 5.86
N LEU A 177 2.96 9.46 5.79
CA LEU A 177 4.00 9.24 6.81
C LEU A 177 4.42 10.54 7.49
N LEU A 178 4.64 11.61 6.72
CA LEU A 178 5.34 12.80 7.21
C LEU A 178 4.41 13.89 7.75
N LEU A 179 3.21 14.08 7.17
CA LEU A 179 2.25 15.11 7.61
C LEU A 179 1.65 14.83 9.00
N ASN A 180 1.78 13.60 9.50
CA ASN A 180 1.35 13.27 10.86
C ASN A 180 2.30 13.82 11.95
N ASN A 181 3.43 14.41 11.56
CA ASN A 181 4.36 15.07 12.47
C ASN A 181 4.14 16.60 12.59
N SER A 182 3.40 17.23 11.67
CA SER A 182 3.27 18.70 11.64
C SER A 182 1.91 19.26 12.08
N ALA A 183 0.86 18.44 12.15
CA ALA A 183 -0.52 18.92 12.36
C ALA A 183 -1.07 18.86 13.79
N THR A 184 -0.34 18.38 14.80
CA THR A 184 -0.82 18.38 16.20
C THR A 184 0.30 18.61 17.22
N ASN A 185 0.61 19.88 17.50
CA ASN A 185 1.31 20.33 18.72
C ASN A 185 0.53 20.06 20.03
N SER A 186 -0.44 19.13 20.03
CA SER A 186 -1.12 18.66 21.24
C SER A 186 -0.38 17.43 21.76
N LYS A 187 0.20 17.55 22.96
CA LYS A 187 0.98 16.59 23.74
C LYS A 187 0.26 15.28 24.12
N SER A 188 -0.68 14.81 23.30
CA SER A 188 -1.37 13.53 23.42
C SER A 188 -1.35 12.85 22.04
N GLN A 189 -0.15 12.48 21.56
CA GLN A 189 -0.04 11.60 20.41
C GLN A 189 -0.42 10.20 20.86
N ASP A 190 -1.66 9.80 20.55
CA ASP A 190 -2.03 8.40 20.55
C ASP A 190 -1.27 7.74 19.37
N THR A 191 -0.12 7.14 19.67
CA THR A 191 0.77 6.48 18.70
C THR A 191 0.04 5.40 17.88
N ASP A 192 -1.10 4.94 18.39
CA ASP A 192 -2.01 3.98 17.75
C ASP A 192 -2.74 4.53 16.52
N GLN A 193 -2.73 5.84 16.28
CA GLN A 193 -3.40 6.48 15.14
C GLN A 193 -2.45 6.82 13.99
N GLN A 194 -1.15 6.52 14.11
CA GLN A 194 -0.20 6.80 13.05
C GLN A 194 -0.36 5.82 11.87
N PRO A 195 -0.34 6.28 10.60
CA PRO A 195 -0.46 5.39 9.45
C PRO A 195 0.58 4.27 9.39
N LEU A 196 1.82 4.53 9.83
CA LEU A 196 2.85 3.51 9.95
C LEU A 196 2.44 2.40 10.93
N THR A 197 1.84 2.75 12.06
CA THR A 197 1.31 1.77 13.03
C THR A 197 0.24 0.88 12.40
N TRP A 198 -0.66 1.45 11.59
CA TRP A 198 -1.66 0.67 10.85
C TRP A 198 -1.02 -0.27 9.83
N LEU A 199 -0.02 0.18 9.07
CA LEU A 199 0.74 -0.68 8.15
C LEU A 199 1.39 -1.86 8.88
N LEU A 200 2.02 -1.60 10.03
CA LEU A 200 2.67 -2.63 10.83
C LEU A 200 1.66 -3.64 11.41
N ARG A 201 0.46 -3.21 11.81
CA ARG A 201 -0.63 -4.11 12.24
C ARG A 201 -1.09 -5.03 11.09
N LEU A 202 -1.18 -4.50 9.87
CA LEU A 202 -1.60 -5.27 8.70
C LEU A 202 -0.63 -6.40 8.32
N LEU A 203 0.64 -6.37 8.75
CA LEU A 203 1.57 -7.50 8.60
C LEU A 203 1.14 -8.75 9.37
N ARG A 204 0.22 -8.63 10.34
CA ARG A 204 -0.36 -9.76 11.10
C ARG A 204 -1.77 -10.12 10.65
N SER A 205 -2.22 -9.56 9.53
CA SER A 205 -3.54 -9.84 8.98
C SER A 205 -3.69 -11.33 8.60
N PRO A 206 -4.87 -11.94 8.82
CA PRO A 206 -5.15 -13.29 8.35
C PRO A 206 -5.20 -13.39 6.82
N THR A 207 -5.33 -12.27 6.11
CA THR A 207 -5.39 -12.22 4.64
C THR A 207 -4.03 -11.89 4.03
N ASP A 208 -3.56 -12.74 3.13
CA ASP A 208 -2.30 -12.60 2.40
C ASP A 208 -2.20 -11.27 1.65
N THR A 209 -3.27 -10.86 0.95
CA THR A 209 -3.33 -9.60 0.19
C THR A 209 -3.04 -8.36 1.06
N LYS A 210 -3.49 -8.37 2.33
CA LYS A 210 -3.23 -7.27 3.28
C LYS A 210 -1.79 -7.28 3.76
N ARG A 211 -1.24 -8.46 4.09
CA ARG A 211 0.16 -8.60 4.49
C ARG A 211 1.08 -8.19 3.35
N LEU A 212 0.78 -8.60 2.11
CA LEU A 212 1.50 -8.21 0.90
C LEU A 212 1.45 -6.69 0.67
N GLY A 213 0.26 -6.08 0.79
CA GLY A 213 0.11 -4.63 0.69
C GLY A 213 0.90 -3.87 1.75
N ALA A 214 0.92 -4.37 2.99
CA ALA A 214 1.67 -3.78 4.09
C ALA A 214 3.19 -3.89 3.90
N ALA A 215 3.69 -5.07 3.54
CA ALA A 215 5.11 -5.28 3.27
C ALA A 215 5.59 -4.44 2.08
N SER A 216 4.78 -4.37 1.01
CA SER A 216 5.07 -3.52 -0.15
C SER A 216 5.10 -2.04 0.22
N ALA A 217 4.14 -1.59 1.03
CA ALA A 217 4.10 -0.23 1.56
C ALA A 217 5.37 0.11 2.36
N ILE A 218 5.76 -0.74 3.32
CA ILE A 218 6.96 -0.53 4.15
C ILE A 218 8.22 -0.46 3.28
N ARG A 219 8.35 -1.35 2.30
CA ARG A 219 9.46 -1.30 1.33
C ARG A 219 9.46 0.00 0.53
N ASN A 220 8.29 0.45 0.04
CA ASN A 220 8.19 1.70 -0.71
C ASN A 220 8.54 2.92 0.14
N CYS A 221 8.23 2.91 1.45
CA CYS A 221 8.72 3.91 2.38
C CYS A 221 10.26 3.87 2.47
N ALA A 222 10.83 2.68 2.66
CA ALA A 222 12.28 2.49 2.77
C ALA A 222 13.04 2.78 1.47
N MET A 223 12.37 2.88 0.31
CA MET A 223 13.04 3.30 -0.93
C MET A 223 13.49 4.76 -0.88
N ALA A 224 12.85 5.59 -0.07
CA ALA A 224 13.12 7.02 0.03
C ALA A 224 13.86 7.34 1.35
N GLU A 225 15.08 7.87 1.22
CA GLU A 225 15.98 8.11 2.35
C GLU A 225 15.42 9.13 3.36
N ASP A 226 14.60 10.08 2.90
CA ASP A 226 13.87 11.05 3.72
C ASP A 226 12.86 10.39 4.67
N CYS A 227 12.43 9.16 4.39
CA CYS A 227 11.51 8.40 5.23
C CYS A 227 12.24 7.52 6.25
N HIS A 228 13.56 7.36 6.16
CA HIS A 228 14.31 6.44 7.01
C HIS A 228 14.23 6.85 8.49
N GLU A 229 14.38 8.14 8.79
CA GLU A 229 14.26 8.65 10.16
C GLU A 229 12.91 8.29 10.78
N THR A 230 11.82 8.51 10.04
CA THR A 230 10.45 8.14 10.47
C THR A 230 10.31 6.63 10.70
N LEU A 231 10.86 5.81 9.79
CA LEU A 231 10.79 4.35 9.91
C LEU A 231 11.57 3.81 11.09
N VAL A 232 12.76 4.33 11.36
CA VAL A 232 13.64 3.83 12.44
C VAL A 232 13.30 4.41 13.80
N SER A 233 12.77 5.64 13.86
CA SER A 233 12.29 6.26 15.10
C SER A 233 11.08 5.52 15.67
N ASN A 234 10.31 4.85 14.81
CA ASN A 234 9.32 3.89 15.24
C ASN A 234 10.01 2.56 15.60
N THR A 235 10.32 2.38 16.89
CA THR A 235 11.05 1.20 17.40
C THR A 235 10.38 -0.13 17.07
N ASP A 236 9.07 -0.12 16.82
CA ASP A 236 8.31 -1.32 16.50
C ASP A 236 8.45 -1.72 15.03
N ALA A 237 8.84 -0.82 14.12
CA ALA A 237 8.91 -1.14 12.68
C ALA A 237 9.92 -2.27 12.39
N ILE A 238 11.18 -2.09 12.80
CA ILE A 238 12.23 -3.11 12.64
C ILE A 238 11.84 -4.38 13.40
N GLY A 239 11.40 -4.24 14.66
CA GLY A 239 11.01 -5.37 15.49
C GLY A 239 9.88 -6.21 14.86
N ILE A 240 8.82 -5.56 14.38
CA ILE A 240 7.69 -6.23 13.73
C ILE A 240 8.13 -6.91 12.44
N CYS A 241 8.94 -6.26 11.60
CA CYS A 241 9.51 -6.90 10.41
C CYS A 241 10.29 -8.17 10.77
N LEU A 242 11.16 -8.12 11.79
CA LEU A 242 11.91 -9.28 12.26
C LEU A 242 10.99 -10.38 12.80
N THR A 243 9.95 -10.02 13.59
CA THR A 243 9.01 -11.01 14.13
C THR A 243 8.28 -11.82 13.05
N ARG A 244 8.06 -11.22 11.87
CA ARG A 244 7.46 -11.90 10.70
C ARG A 244 8.43 -12.84 9.99
N LEU A 245 9.73 -12.72 10.22
CA LEU A 245 10.73 -13.64 9.65
C LEU A 245 11.00 -14.82 10.58
N MET A 246 10.95 -14.60 11.89
CA MET A 246 11.25 -15.63 12.91
C MET A 246 10.21 -16.76 12.91
N SER A 247 10.66 -18.00 13.06
CA SER A 247 9.82 -19.20 13.19
C SER A 247 10.16 -19.97 14.47
N SER A 248 9.27 -20.88 14.89
CA SER A 248 9.50 -21.78 16.03
C SER A 248 10.65 -22.76 15.81
N GLU A 249 11.01 -23.03 14.56
CA GLU A 249 12.09 -23.94 14.17
C GLU A 249 13.46 -23.26 14.20
N HIS A 250 13.50 -21.92 14.16
CA HIS A 250 14.74 -21.14 14.04
C HIS A 250 15.06 -20.45 15.37
N LYS A 251 15.85 -21.14 16.20
CA LYS A 251 16.19 -20.65 17.54
C LYS A 251 17.26 -19.57 17.46
N VAL A 252 16.81 -18.31 17.48
CA VAL A 252 17.66 -17.19 17.86
C VAL A 252 17.76 -17.17 19.39
N ALA A 253 18.96 -17.36 19.94
CA ALA A 253 19.12 -17.40 21.40
C ALA A 253 18.86 -16.02 22.00
N ALA A 254 18.20 -15.96 23.15
CA ALA A 254 17.93 -14.69 23.85
C ALA A 254 19.22 -13.91 24.20
N SER A 255 20.35 -14.62 24.36
CA SER A 255 21.67 -14.02 24.54
C SER A 255 22.13 -13.20 23.34
N ASP A 256 21.66 -13.53 22.14
CA ASP A 256 22.14 -12.96 20.87
C ASP A 256 21.34 -11.72 20.45
N VAL A 257 20.25 -11.44 21.15
CA VAL A 257 19.28 -10.38 20.81
C VAL A 257 18.94 -9.50 22.01
N ARG A 258 19.92 -9.24 22.88
CA ARG A 258 19.71 -8.52 24.14
C ARG A 258 19.23 -7.08 23.91
N LYS A 259 19.70 -6.44 22.84
CA LYS A 259 19.32 -5.07 22.46
C LYS A 259 18.07 -5.04 21.57
N ALA A 260 17.64 -6.17 21.03
CA ALA A 260 16.48 -6.22 20.13
C ALA A 260 15.18 -5.74 20.80
N PRO A 261 14.21 -5.19 20.04
CA PRO A 261 12.92 -4.78 20.58
C PRO A 261 12.23 -5.86 21.41
N GLN A 262 11.43 -5.47 22.40
CA GLN A 262 10.78 -6.43 23.32
C GLN A 262 10.00 -7.52 22.59
N VAL A 263 9.29 -7.16 21.51
CA VAL A 263 8.53 -8.11 20.68
C VAL A 263 9.41 -9.20 20.05
N VAL A 264 10.66 -8.89 19.69
CA VAL A 264 11.64 -9.86 19.16
C VAL A 264 12.16 -10.74 20.29
N ARG A 265 12.49 -10.14 21.44
CA ARG A 265 12.96 -10.89 22.63
C ARG A 265 11.92 -11.86 23.16
N ASP A 266 10.64 -11.48 23.14
CA ASP A 266 9.53 -12.34 23.55
C ASP A 266 9.44 -13.61 22.69
N ILE A 267 9.62 -13.46 21.37
CA ILE A 267 9.67 -14.60 20.44
C ILE A 267 10.94 -15.43 20.66
N ALA A 268 12.10 -14.79 20.85
CA ALA A 268 13.35 -15.51 21.14
C ALA A 268 13.26 -16.35 22.43
N ASN A 269 12.58 -15.83 23.46
CA ASN A 269 12.33 -16.53 24.73
C ASN A 269 11.26 -17.61 24.63
N ASN A 270 10.29 -17.46 23.72
CA ASN A 270 9.23 -18.43 23.48
C ASN A 270 8.97 -18.63 21.99
N PRO A 271 9.82 -19.41 21.29
CA PRO A 271 9.73 -19.59 19.83
C PRO A 271 8.39 -20.18 19.36
N ASN A 272 7.65 -20.88 20.22
CA ASN A 272 6.33 -21.43 19.88
C ASN A 272 5.27 -20.35 19.64
N LYS A 273 5.54 -19.09 20.01
CA LYS A 273 4.70 -17.93 19.70
C LYS A 273 5.08 -17.24 18.39
N ALA A 274 6.12 -17.71 17.70
CA ALA A 274 6.53 -17.17 16.42
C ALA A 274 5.41 -17.41 15.39
N ASP A 275 5.12 -16.37 14.62
CA ASP A 275 4.20 -16.44 13.49
C ASP A 275 4.99 -16.02 12.26
N ALA A 276 5.75 -16.97 11.72
CA ALA A 276 6.58 -16.74 10.56
C ALA A 276 5.71 -16.51 9.32
N GLU A 277 6.13 -15.60 8.46
CA GLU A 277 5.43 -15.36 7.20
C GLU A 277 5.64 -16.53 6.22
N PRO A 278 4.57 -17.25 5.82
CA PRO A 278 4.70 -18.38 4.90
C PRO A 278 5.08 -17.96 3.48
N LEU A 279 4.67 -16.76 3.03
CA LEU A 279 4.86 -16.32 1.65
C LEU A 279 6.26 -15.74 1.41
N VAL A 280 7.01 -16.38 0.51
CA VAL A 280 8.38 -15.98 0.10
C VAL A 280 8.41 -14.53 -0.38
N GLU A 281 7.41 -14.11 -1.17
CA GLU A 281 7.31 -12.75 -1.71
C GLU A 281 7.24 -11.70 -0.60
N ILE A 282 6.49 -11.97 0.48
CA ILE A 282 6.36 -11.04 1.61
C ILE A 282 7.66 -11.02 2.42
N ARG A 283 8.27 -12.18 2.67
CA ARG A 283 9.59 -12.24 3.33
C ARG A 283 10.65 -11.45 2.56
N LEU A 284 10.67 -11.58 1.24
CA LEU A 284 11.59 -10.82 0.37
C LEU A 284 11.37 -9.32 0.50
N LEU A 285 10.13 -8.83 0.44
CA LEU A 285 9.81 -7.41 0.61
C LEU A 285 10.29 -6.86 1.97
N LEU A 286 10.15 -7.65 3.04
CA LEU A 286 10.58 -7.26 4.38
C LEU A 286 12.12 -7.17 4.47
N VAL A 287 12.86 -8.15 3.96
CA VAL A 287 14.34 -8.07 3.97
C VAL A 287 14.87 -7.00 3.02
N GLU A 288 14.20 -6.76 1.90
CA GLU A 288 14.55 -5.64 1.00
C GLU A 288 14.33 -4.30 1.69
N ALA A 289 13.24 -4.13 2.44
CA ALA A 289 13.02 -2.91 3.23
C ALA A 289 14.15 -2.69 4.25
N LEU A 290 14.58 -3.72 4.97
CA LEU A 290 15.71 -3.64 5.91
C LEU A 290 17.03 -3.32 5.19
N LEU A 291 17.29 -3.90 4.02
CA LEU A 291 18.48 -3.57 3.21
C LEU A 291 18.47 -2.13 2.71
N LEU A 292 17.30 -1.61 2.35
CA LEU A 292 17.16 -0.23 1.90
C LEU A 292 17.49 0.77 3.02
N LEU A 293 17.10 0.49 4.27
CA LEU A 293 17.49 1.30 5.43
C LEU A 293 19.02 1.42 5.58
N CYS A 294 19.79 0.41 5.17
CA CYS A 294 21.26 0.46 5.22
C CYS A 294 21.89 1.54 4.33
N LYS A 295 21.14 2.20 3.44
CA LYS A 295 21.67 3.32 2.62
C LYS A 295 22.09 4.51 3.48
N THR A 296 21.37 4.79 4.55
CA THR A 296 21.63 5.92 5.46
C THR A 296 22.40 5.50 6.72
N PRO A 297 23.24 6.36 7.30
CA PRO A 297 23.89 6.10 8.60
C PRO A 297 22.90 5.78 9.73
N GLU A 298 21.77 6.48 9.78
CA GLU A 298 20.73 6.34 10.81
C GLU A 298 20.09 4.95 10.72
N GLY A 299 19.77 4.51 9.50
CA GLY A 299 19.24 3.17 9.24
C GLY A 299 20.21 2.05 9.62
N ARG A 300 21.50 2.19 9.30
CA ARG A 300 22.54 1.22 9.73
C ARG A 300 22.65 1.16 11.25
N ARG A 301 22.72 2.33 11.90
CA ARG A 301 22.79 2.44 13.37
C ARG A 301 21.56 1.82 14.02
N ALA A 302 20.36 2.06 13.49
CA ALA A 302 19.14 1.46 14.03
C ALA A 302 19.15 -0.08 13.94
N LEU A 303 19.63 -0.66 12.84
CA LEU A 303 19.76 -2.12 12.70
C LEU A 303 20.82 -2.71 13.64
N TRP A 304 21.89 -1.96 13.92
CA TRP A 304 22.91 -2.34 14.89
C TRP A 304 22.38 -2.28 16.34
N ASP A 305 21.77 -1.15 16.71
CA ASP A 305 21.27 -0.90 18.06
C ASP A 305 20.13 -1.83 18.46
N THR A 306 19.47 -2.45 17.48
CA THR A 306 18.38 -3.42 17.67
C THR A 306 18.81 -4.88 17.51
N ASP A 307 20.12 -5.17 17.41
CA ASP A 307 20.66 -6.51 17.10
C ASP A 307 19.99 -7.16 15.86
N ALA A 308 19.42 -6.38 14.95
CA ALA A 308 18.65 -6.88 13.81
C ALA A 308 19.53 -7.74 12.88
N TYR A 309 20.77 -7.32 12.67
CA TYR A 309 21.75 -8.07 11.89
C TYR A 309 22.03 -9.46 12.50
N ALA A 310 22.09 -9.57 13.83
CA ALA A 310 22.33 -10.84 14.52
C ALA A 310 21.12 -11.79 14.39
N VAL A 311 19.90 -11.26 14.49
CA VAL A 311 18.66 -12.01 14.22
C VAL A 311 18.70 -12.57 12.79
N LEU A 312 18.99 -11.72 11.81
CA LEU A 312 19.01 -12.10 10.40
C LEU A 312 20.11 -13.11 10.08
N GLU A 313 21.31 -12.94 10.65
CA GLU A 313 22.46 -13.84 10.47
C GLU A 313 22.17 -15.28 10.92
N LYS A 314 21.42 -15.43 12.01
CA LYS A 314 20.97 -16.74 12.49
C LYS A 314 19.81 -17.25 11.64
N TRP A 315 18.84 -16.40 11.36
CA TRP A 315 17.64 -16.76 10.62
C TRP A 315 17.95 -17.28 9.21
N LYS A 316 18.87 -16.64 8.47
CA LYS A 316 19.18 -16.99 7.08
C LYS A 316 19.66 -18.43 6.89
N GLN A 317 20.19 -19.07 7.94
CA GLN A 317 20.70 -20.45 7.89
C GLN A 317 19.62 -21.48 7.55
N HIS A 318 18.35 -21.10 7.71
CA HIS A 318 17.20 -21.95 7.45
C HIS A 318 16.33 -21.48 6.29
N GLU A 319 16.61 -20.31 5.73
CA GLU A 319 15.90 -19.79 4.57
C GLU A 319 16.37 -20.52 3.30
N GLN A 320 15.41 -21.00 2.52
CA GLN A 320 15.68 -21.77 1.30
C GLN A 320 15.77 -20.88 0.07
N ASN A 321 15.20 -19.68 0.13
CA ASN A 321 15.24 -18.74 -0.98
C ASN A 321 16.62 -18.05 -1.07
N GLU A 322 17.38 -18.36 -2.12
CA GLU A 322 18.72 -17.80 -2.33
C GLU A 322 18.74 -16.27 -2.41
N GLN A 323 17.71 -15.65 -3.00
CA GLN A 323 17.65 -14.19 -3.12
C GLN A 323 17.51 -13.53 -1.76
N ILE A 324 16.69 -14.10 -0.88
CA ILE A 324 16.56 -13.64 0.50
C ILE A 324 17.90 -13.80 1.24
N VAL A 325 18.56 -14.96 1.13
CA VAL A 325 19.87 -15.21 1.78
C VAL A 325 20.92 -14.20 1.32
N ARG A 326 21.01 -13.92 0.02
CA ARG A 326 21.93 -12.89 -0.53
C ARG A 326 21.60 -11.49 -0.02
N THR A 327 20.31 -11.17 0.09
CA THR A 327 19.83 -9.88 0.62
C THR A 327 20.24 -9.73 2.08
N VAL A 328 20.08 -10.78 2.89
CA VAL A 328 20.51 -10.78 4.29
C VAL A 328 22.02 -10.64 4.43
N ASN A 329 22.82 -11.37 3.65
CA ASN A 329 24.28 -11.21 3.68
C ASN A 329 24.68 -9.76 3.43
N SER A 330 24.03 -9.11 2.45
CA SER A 330 24.26 -7.69 2.15
C SER A 330 23.89 -6.76 3.31
N ILE A 331 22.84 -7.07 4.10
CA ILE A 331 22.49 -6.30 5.30
C ILE A 331 23.60 -6.45 6.34
N VAL A 332 23.99 -7.69 6.64
CA VAL A 332 24.98 -7.99 7.67
C VAL A 332 26.31 -7.32 7.34
N ASP A 333 26.81 -7.47 6.11
CA ASP A 333 28.05 -6.84 5.66
C ASP A 333 28.00 -5.31 5.81
N ARG A 334 26.89 -4.67 5.41
CA ARG A 334 26.76 -3.21 5.48
C ARG A 334 26.68 -2.68 6.90
N VAL A 335 26.05 -3.42 7.80
CA VAL A 335 25.90 -3.02 9.21
C VAL A 335 27.24 -3.21 9.94
N THR A 336 27.92 -4.34 9.76
CA THR A 336 29.19 -4.61 10.43
C THR A 336 30.33 -3.73 9.93
N LEU A 337 30.45 -3.52 8.60
CA LEU A 337 31.49 -2.65 8.02
C LEU A 337 31.39 -1.19 8.48
N ALA A 338 30.17 -0.71 8.75
CA ALA A 338 29.97 0.66 9.21
C ALA A 338 30.50 0.86 10.65
N GLU A 339 30.31 -0.13 11.51
CA GLU A 339 30.81 -0.09 12.90
C GLU A 339 32.33 -0.25 12.98
N ASP A 340 32.91 -1.07 12.10
CA ASP A 340 34.37 -1.22 12.00
C ASP A 340 35.05 0.07 11.45
N ASN A 341 34.31 0.94 10.77
CA ASN A 341 34.81 2.21 10.21
C ASN A 341 33.88 3.39 10.56
N PRO A 342 33.91 3.86 11.82
CA PRO A 342 32.93 4.83 12.30
C PRO A 342 33.02 6.22 11.64
N GLU A 343 34.11 6.51 10.93
CA GLU A 343 34.29 7.73 10.12
C GLU A 343 33.29 7.83 8.94
N GLN A 344 32.65 6.71 8.55
CA GLN A 344 31.58 6.68 7.54
C GLN A 344 30.16 6.92 8.13
N HIS A 345 30.05 7.20 9.43
CA HIS A 345 28.78 7.59 10.08
C HIS A 345 28.47 9.09 9.99
N GLY A 346 29.32 9.89 9.34
CA GLY A 346 29.04 11.30 9.05
C GLY A 346 29.04 12.20 10.29
N THR A 347 30.21 12.72 10.65
CA THR A 347 30.32 14.01 11.33
C THR A 347 30.09 15.12 10.30
N VAL A 348 28.85 15.64 10.22
CA VAL A 348 28.66 17.05 9.88
C VAL A 348 28.53 17.82 11.19
N THR A 349 29.63 17.91 11.92
CA THR A 349 29.81 18.98 12.88
C THR A 349 30.27 20.20 12.09
N GLY A 350 29.36 21.15 11.85
CA GLY A 350 29.75 22.48 11.42
C GLY A 350 30.74 23.07 12.40
N GLN A 351 32.00 23.16 11.99
CA GLN A 351 32.93 24.14 12.55
C GLN A 351 32.78 25.42 11.73
N ASP A 352 31.84 26.26 12.15
CA ASP A 352 31.94 27.70 11.97
C ASP A 352 31.95 28.30 13.38
N SER A 353 33.10 28.79 13.81
CA SER A 353 33.30 29.95 14.71
C SER A 353 34.77 30.05 15.13
N SER A 354 35.55 30.80 14.35
CA SER A 354 36.63 31.66 14.86
C SER A 354 36.76 32.86 13.94
#